data_AF-A0A6I3UVC9-F1
#
_entry.id   AF-A0A6I3UVC9-F1
#
_cell.length_a   1.000
_cell.length_b   1.000
_cell.length_c   1.000
_cell.angle_alpha   90.00
_cell.angle_beta   90.00
_cell.angle_gamma   90.00
#
_symmetry.space_group_name_H-M   'P 1'
#
loop_
_entity.id
_entity.type
_entity.pdbx_description
1 polymer ?
#
loop_
_entity_poly.entity_id
_entity_poly.type
_entity_poly.pdbx_seq_one_letter_code
_entity_poly.pdbx_strand_id
1 'polypeptide(L)'
;SGIFVLFVMILPTVTFMTTDSLRAVPRHYREASLAMGATRWQTIWRVTLKAARSGIFTAVVFGMARAFGEALAIQMVVGNSAVIPTSLTTPAATLTSVLT
;
A
#
# COMPACT_ATOMS: atom_id res chain seq x y z
N SER A 1 -16.44 9.35 4.00
CA SER A 1 -15.30 10.20 4.39
C SER A 1 -14.08 9.41 4.89
N GLY A 2 -14.23 8.29 5.60
CA GLY A 2 -13.08 7.50 6.12
C GLY A 2 -12.08 6.97 5.08
N ILE A 3 -12.54 6.63 3.87
CA ILE A 3 -11.66 6.16 2.77
C ILE A 3 -10.63 7.22 2.37
N PHE A 4 -10.99 8.51 2.43
CA PHE A 4 -10.08 9.61 2.06
C PHE A 4 -8.97 9.78 3.09
N VAL A 5 -9.29 9.64 4.38
CA VAL A 5 -8.32 9.67 5.48
C VAL A 5 -7.38 8.48 5.39
N LEU A 6 -7.93 7.29 5.14
CA LEU A 6 -7.15 6.06 4.95
C LEU A 6 -6.20 6.19 3.76
N PHE A 7 -6.68 6.74 2.64
CA PHE A 7 -5.88 6.98 1.45
C PHE A 7 -4.71 7.91 1.74
N VAL A 8 -4.95 9.06 2.39
CA VAL A 8 -3.90 10.00 2.80
C VAL A 8 -2.87 9.35 3.71
N MET A 9 -3.27 8.38 4.54
CA MET A 9 -2.36 7.69 5.45
C MET A 9 -1.55 6.56 4.78
N ILE A 10 -2.14 5.83 3.83
CA ILE A 10 -1.49 4.71 3.13
C ILE A 10 -0.52 5.23 2.06
N LEU A 11 -0.87 6.34 1.38
CA LEU A 11 -0.07 6.93 0.31
C LEU A 11 1.42 7.10 0.69
N PRO A 12 1.79 7.79 1.79
CA PRO A 12 3.20 7.97 2.15
C PRO A 12 3.90 6.65 2.46
N THR A 13 3.20 5.68 3.08
CA THR A 13 3.77 4.36 3.41
C THR A 13 4.15 3.60 2.14
N VAL A 14 3.24 3.54 1.16
CA VAL A 14 3.46 2.83 -0.10
C VAL A 14 4.53 3.51 -0.93
N THR A 15 4.53 4.84 -1.01
CA THR A 15 5.56 5.60 -1.73
C THR A 15 6.95 5.38 -1.14
N PHE A 16 7.08 5.38 0.18
CA PHE A 16 8.36 5.19 0.84
C PHE A 16 8.91 3.77 0.59
N MET A 17 8.08 2.74 0.78
CA MET A 17 8.46 1.34 0.51
C MET A 17 8.81 1.09 -0.96
N THR A 18 8.06 1.71 -1.88
CA THR A 18 8.34 1.61 -3.31
C THR A 18 9.68 2.26 -3.66
N THR A 19 9.97 3.42 -3.09
CA THR A 19 11.24 4.14 -3.33
C THR A 19 12.42 3.38 -2.73
N ASP A 20 12.25 2.82 -1.55
CA ASP A 20 13.26 1.97 -0.91
C ASP A 20 13.58 0.74 -1.75
N SER A 21 12.53 0.06 -2.24
CA SER A 21 12.65 -1.08 -3.14
C SER A 21 13.37 -0.75 -4.44
N LEU A 22 13.14 0.43 -5.01
CA LEU A 22 13.84 0.92 -6.19
C LEU A 22 15.33 1.21 -5.90
N ARG A 23 15.64 1.73 -4.71
CA ARG A 23 17.02 1.99 -4.27
C ARG A 23 17.78 0.72 -3.91
N ALA A 24 17.08 -0.32 -3.46
CA ALA A 24 17.65 -1.62 -3.16
C ALA A 24 18.14 -2.37 -4.42
N VAL A 25 17.70 -1.97 -5.62
CA VAL A 25 18.20 -2.54 -6.87
C VAL A 25 19.68 -2.18 -7.06
N PRO A 26 20.60 -3.15 -7.12
CA PRO A 26 22.02 -2.86 -7.21
C PRO A 26 22.39 -2.17 -8.52
N ARG A 27 23.28 -1.18 -8.43
CA ARG A 27 23.68 -0.31 -9.56
C ARG A 27 24.32 -1.07 -10.73
N HIS A 28 24.89 -2.25 -10.45
CA HIS A 28 25.47 -3.13 -11.47
C HIS A 28 24.46 -3.53 -12.56
N TYR A 29 23.17 -3.68 -12.23
CA TYR A 29 22.13 -3.94 -13.25
C TYR A 29 22.00 -2.80 -14.27
N ARG A 30 22.19 -1.56 -13.81
CA ARG A 30 22.13 -0.38 -14.67
C ARG A 30 23.39 -0.25 -15.51
N GLU A 31 24.55 -0.56 -14.93
CA GLU A 31 25.86 -0.53 -15.62
C GLU A 31 25.98 -1.63 -16.67
N ALA A 32 25.55 -2.86 -16.37
CA ALA A 32 25.52 -3.97 -17.33
C ALA A 32 24.57 -3.67 -18.51
N SER A 33 23.40 -3.07 -18.25
CA SER A 33 22.46 -2.66 -19.30
C SER A 33 23.04 -1.57 -20.20
N LEU A 34 23.75 -0.59 -19.63
CA LEU A 34 24.45 0.44 -20.40
C LEU A 34 25.63 -0.13 -21.21
N ALA A 35 26.38 -1.08 -20.65
CA ALA A 35 27.47 -1.76 -21.34
C ALA A 35 26.98 -2.62 -22.52
N MET A 36 25.75 -3.14 -22.44
CA MET A 36 25.08 -3.86 -23.53
C MET A 36 24.48 -2.93 -24.60
N GLY A 37 24.74 -1.61 -24.53
CA GLY A 37 24.24 -0.63 -25.50
C GLY A 37 22.77 -0.23 -25.30
N ALA A 38 22.14 -0.59 -24.18
CA ALA A 38 20.76 -0.22 -23.92
C ALA A 38 20.63 1.26 -23.52
N THR A 39 19.54 1.90 -23.95
CA THR A 39 19.24 3.28 -23.58
C THR A 39 18.86 3.41 -22.10
N ARG A 40 19.01 4.61 -21.52
CA ARG A 40 18.63 4.87 -20.11
C ARG A 40 17.16 4.53 -19.85
N TRP A 41 16.27 4.84 -20.79
CA TRP A 41 14.84 4.55 -20.68
C TRP A 41 14.53 3.05 -20.69
N GLN A 42 15.14 2.29 -21.60
CA GLN A 42 15.01 0.82 -21.65
C GLN A 42 15.53 0.17 -20.37
N THR A 43 16.62 0.69 -19.81
CA THR A 43 17.19 0.20 -18.56
C THR A 43 16.24 0.41 -17.38
N ILE A 44 15.62 1.60 -17.28
CA ILE A 44 14.65 1.91 -16.23
C ILE A 44 13.43 0.98 -16.32
N TRP A 45 12.83 0.86 -17.50
CA TRP A 45 11.59 0.10 -17.69
C TRP A 45 11.78 -1.43 -17.63
N ARG A 46 12.84 -1.96 -18.26
CA ARG A 46 13.02 -3.42 -18.41
C ARG A 46 13.86 -4.05 -17.32
N VAL A 47 14.78 -3.30 -16.72
CA VAL A 47 15.73 -3.82 -15.73
C VAL A 47 15.36 -3.33 -14.33
N THR A 48 15.37 -2.03 -14.10
CA THR A 48 15.12 -1.47 -12.76
C THR A 48 13.70 -1.73 -12.27
N LEU A 49 12.67 -1.46 -13.09
CA LEU A 49 11.28 -1.67 -12.70
C LEU A 49 10.95 -3.16 -12.50
N LYS A 50 11.53 -4.04 -13.33
CA LYS A 50 11.35 -5.49 -13.21
C LYS A 50 12.09 -6.06 -11.99
N ALA A 51 13.25 -5.52 -11.64
CA ALA A 51 13.98 -5.90 -10.45
C ALA A 51 13.26 -5.42 -9.17
N ALA A 52 12.71 -4.21 -9.18
CA ALA A 52 11.97 -3.64 -8.05
C ALA A 52 10.54 -4.22 -7.87
N ARG A 53 10.08 -5.08 -8.79
CA ARG A 53 8.69 -5.63 -8.77
C ARG A 53 8.33 -6.33 -7.46
N SER A 54 9.28 -7.07 -6.88
CA SER A 54 9.07 -7.78 -5.60
C SER A 54 8.81 -6.79 -4.48
N GLY A 55 9.60 -5.72 -4.43
CA GLY A 55 9.45 -4.66 -3.46
C GLY A 55 8.16 -3.84 -3.61
N ILE A 56 7.75 -3.56 -4.85
CA ILE A 56 6.42 -2.95 -5.12
C ILE A 56 5.30 -3.86 -4.61
N PHE A 57 5.40 -5.17 -4.84
CA PHE A 57 4.42 -6.13 -4.35
C PHE A 57 4.35 -6.14 -2.82
N THR A 58 5.50 -6.10 -2.14
CA THR A 58 5.53 -5.98 -0.68
C THR A 58 4.92 -4.68 -0.17
N ALA A 59 5.13 -3.56 -0.87
CA ALA A 59 4.54 -2.26 -0.52
C ALA A 59 3.01 -2.29 -0.62
N VAL A 60 2.45 -2.96 -1.63
CA VAL A 60 1.00 -3.14 -1.80
C VAL A 60 0.42 -4.01 -0.69
N VAL A 61 1.08 -5.13 -0.35
CA VAL A 61 0.65 -6.00 0.76
C VAL A 61 0.67 -5.26 2.09
N PHE A 62 1.70 -4.45 2.35
CA PHE A 62 1.76 -3.62 3.55
C PHE A 62 0.69 -2.53 3.59
N GLY A 63 0.37 -1.92 2.45
CA GLY A 63 -0.75 -0.98 2.34
C GLY A 63 -2.09 -1.63 2.70
N MET A 64 -2.33 -2.86 2.22
CA MET A 64 -3.51 -3.64 2.60
C MET A 64 -3.51 -3.99 4.10
N ALA A 65 -2.38 -4.44 4.64
CA ALA A 65 -2.25 -4.75 6.07
C ALA A 65 -2.54 -3.52 6.95
N ARG A 66 -2.09 -2.32 6.53
CA ARG A 66 -2.40 -1.05 7.21
C ARG A 66 -3.90 -0.73 7.17
N ALA A 67 -4.57 -0.96 6.03
CA ALA A 67 -6.01 -0.80 5.90
C ALA A 67 -6.79 -1.74 6.84
N PHE A 68 -6.36 -3.01 6.92
CA PHE A 68 -6.95 -3.98 7.85
C PHE A 68 -6.71 -3.58 9.31
N GLY A 69 -5.50 -3.13 9.67
CA GLY A 69 -5.17 -2.69 11.03
C GLY A 69 -6.06 -1.55 11.52
N GLU A 70 -6.39 -0.59 10.66
CA GLU A 70 -7.33 0.50 10.98
C GLU A 70 -8.76 -0.02 11.16
N ALA A 71 -9.24 -0.92 10.29
CA ALA A 71 -10.58 -1.52 10.43
C ALA A 71 -10.71 -2.34 11.72
N LEU A 72 -9.66 -3.10 12.07
CA LEU A 72 -9.57 -3.83 13.33
C LEU A 72 -9.50 -2.88 14.54
N ALA A 73 -8.72 -1.80 14.45
CA ALA A 73 -8.65 -0.79 15.52
C ALA A 73 -10.00 -0.11 15.76
N ILE A 74 -10.74 0.23 14.70
CA ILE A 74 -12.10 0.79 14.81
C ILE A 74 -13.04 -0.22 15.47
N GLN A 75 -13.02 -1.50 15.06
CA GLN A 75 -13.84 -2.53 15.72
C GLN A 75 -13.48 -2.72 17.20
N MET A 76 -12.20 -2.72 17.56
CA MET A 76 -11.74 -2.86 18.94
C MET A 76 -12.12 -1.65 19.81
N VAL A 77 -12.07 -0.44 19.24
CA VAL A 77 -12.50 0.79 19.93
C VAL A 77 -14.01 0.85 20.09
N VAL A 78 -14.79 0.41 19.10
CA VAL A 78 -16.26 0.44 19.15
C VAL A 78 -16.83 -0.72 19.98
N GLY A 79 -16.08 -1.81 20.18
CA GLY A 79 -16.29 -2.82 21.22
C GLY A 79 -17.74 -3.20 21.54
N ASN A 80 -18.32 -4.18 20.84
CA ASN A 80 -19.62 -4.82 21.11
C ASN A 80 -20.76 -3.90 21.64
N SER A 81 -20.83 -2.65 21.18
CA SER A 81 -21.98 -1.77 21.39
C SER A 81 -22.49 -1.38 20.01
N ALA A 82 -23.52 -2.11 19.57
CA ALA A 82 -24.25 -1.86 18.34
C ALA A 82 -24.99 -0.52 18.44
N VAL A 83 -24.26 0.58 18.24
CA VAL A 83 -24.87 1.89 17.96
C VAL A 83 -25.23 1.88 16.49
N ILE A 84 -26.50 1.54 16.22
CA ILE A 84 -27.14 1.63 14.90
C ILE A 84 -26.99 3.08 14.38
N PRO A 85 -26.23 3.35 13.31
CA PRO A 85 -26.02 4.70 12.83
C PRO A 85 -27.22 5.17 11.99
N THR A 86 -27.93 6.19 12.48
CA THR A 86 -29.07 6.83 11.82
C THR A 86 -28.69 7.89 10.78
N SER A 87 -27.40 8.02 10.38
CA SER A 87 -26.96 9.02 9.38
C SER A 87 -25.58 8.74 8.76
N LEU A 88 -25.43 9.15 7.49
CA LEU A 88 -24.26 9.06 6.58
C LEU A 88 -22.94 9.69 7.08
N THR A 89 -22.92 10.23 8.29
CA THR A 89 -21.78 10.94 8.91
C THR A 89 -21.18 10.22 10.12
N THR A 90 -21.66 9.02 10.46
CA THR A 90 -21.08 8.20 11.55
C THR A 90 -20.38 6.94 11.01
N PRO A 91 -19.36 6.41 11.71
CA PRO A 91 -18.51 5.33 11.22
C PRO A 91 -19.34 4.11 10.86
N ALA A 92 -19.27 3.69 9.60
CA ALA A 92 -19.99 2.52 9.10
C ALA A 92 -19.51 1.26 9.84
N ALA A 93 -20.34 0.77 10.76
CA ALA A 93 -20.21 -0.57 11.31
C ALA A 93 -20.24 -1.57 10.15
N THR A 94 -19.31 -2.51 10.20
CA THR A 94 -19.07 -3.52 9.16
C THR A 94 -20.22 -4.53 9.12
N LEU A 95 -20.52 -5.06 7.94
CA LEU A 95 -21.61 -6.01 7.63
C LEU A 95 -21.69 -7.27 8.52
N THR A 96 -20.69 -7.51 9.38
CA THR A 96 -20.64 -8.60 10.36
C THR A 96 -21.64 -8.44 11.51
N SER A 97 -22.10 -7.22 11.83
CA SER A 97 -23.06 -7.01 12.93
C SER A 97 -24.51 -7.45 12.61
N VAL A 98 -24.81 -7.81 11.36
CA VAL A 98 -26.17 -8.22 10.95
C VAL A 98 -26.33 -9.76 10.93
N LEU A 99 -25.23 -10.51 11.04
CA LEU A 99 -25.23 -11.97 10.92
C LEU A 99 -24.92 -12.74 12.22
N THR A 100 -24.77 -12.05 13.35
CA THR A 100 -24.69 -12.62 14.71
C THR A 100 -25.54 -11.80 15.65
#